data_AF-A0A522TZY7-F1
#
_entry.id   AF-A0A522TZY7-F1
#
_cell.length_a   1.000
_cell.length_b   1.000
_cell.length_c   1.000
_cell.angle_alpha   90.00
_cell.angle_beta   90.00
_cell.angle_gamma   90.00
#
_symmetry.space_group_name_H-M   'P 1'
#
loop_
_entity.id
_entity.type
_entity.pdbx_description
1 polymer ?
#
loop_
_entity_poly.entity_id
_entity_poly.type
_entity_poly.pdbx_seq_one_letter_code
_entity_poly.pdbx_strand_id
1 'polypeptide(L)'
;MPFRRFSAAGLRALLQGASALALCLGLALAPAPAITFDPSHLVTYARQHYGAQAGRAVQAWQDMLREAAGKSEQEKLRIVNQFWDQALLESEDITVWGQVDYWATPMESLAKGAGDCEDYVIGKYFSLLYLGVAPEKLRLVYVRAMVGTQSIAHMVLGYYPQPLAEPLVLDSLIDRIQPAHLRPDLTPVFSFNAEGIYIEGSRRSSVDRIGRWRDLLTKMRAEGFQP
;
A
#
# COMPACT_ATOMS: atom_id res chain seq x y z
N MET A 1 29.95 74.69 -27.13
CA MET A 1 29.89 73.32 -26.56
C MET A 1 28.50 72.75 -26.80
N PRO A 2 28.32 71.73 -27.67
CA PRO A 2 26.99 71.15 -27.92
C PRO A 2 26.74 69.91 -27.04
N PHE A 3 25.55 69.86 -26.44
CA PHE A 3 25.02 68.67 -25.78
C PHE A 3 24.66 67.60 -26.81
N ARG A 4 25.28 66.41 -26.71
CA ARG A 4 24.86 65.22 -27.48
C ARG A 4 23.60 64.62 -26.85
N ARG A 5 22.52 64.57 -27.64
CA ARG A 5 21.29 63.82 -27.34
C ARG A 5 21.57 62.32 -27.56
N PHE A 6 21.34 61.50 -26.55
CA PHE A 6 21.29 60.05 -26.71
C PHE A 6 19.94 59.68 -27.34
N SER A 7 19.96 58.93 -28.45
CA SER A 7 18.75 58.46 -29.13
C SER A 7 18.17 57.22 -28.42
N ALA A 8 16.84 57.14 -28.38
CA ALA A 8 16.06 56.09 -27.73
C ALA A 8 16.07 54.75 -28.51
N ALA A 9 17.19 54.38 -29.13
CA ALA A 9 17.32 53.17 -29.95
C ALA A 9 18.01 51.99 -29.22
N GLY A 10 18.57 52.22 -28.03
CA GLY A 10 19.29 51.18 -27.27
C GLY A 10 18.44 50.34 -26.31
N LEU A 11 17.18 50.71 -26.05
CA LEU A 11 16.37 50.09 -24.98
C LEU A 11 15.37 49.02 -25.44
N ARG A 12 15.28 48.73 -26.75
CA ARG A 12 14.40 47.67 -27.28
C ARG A 12 15.10 46.36 -27.63
N ALA A 13 16.43 46.33 -27.64
CA ALA A 13 17.19 45.11 -27.93
C ALA A 13 17.44 44.22 -26.69
N LEU A 14 17.06 44.67 -25.48
CA LEU A 14 17.21 43.89 -24.23
C LEU A 14 15.91 43.23 -23.75
N LEU A 15 14.79 43.43 -24.45
CA LEU A 15 13.48 42.85 -24.09
C LEU A 15 13.02 41.72 -25.04
N GLN A 16 13.81 41.35 -26.05
CA GLN A 16 13.49 40.24 -26.96
C GLN A 16 14.41 39.01 -26.78
N GLY A 17 15.36 39.07 -25.83
CA GLY A 17 16.29 37.96 -25.54
C GLY A 17 15.99 37.18 -24.25
N ALA A 18 14.94 37.53 -23.49
CA ALA A 18 14.66 36.94 -22.19
C ALA A 18 13.43 36.00 -22.16
N SER A 19 12.77 35.78 -23.30
CA SER A 19 11.49 35.03 -23.35
C SER A 19 11.61 33.59 -23.87
N ALA A 20 12.82 33.08 -24.10
CA ALA A 20 13.02 31.74 -24.70
C ALA A 20 13.51 30.66 -23.72
N LEU A 21 13.69 30.95 -22.43
CA LEU A 21 14.27 29.98 -21.48
C LEU A 21 13.61 30.01 -20.09
N ALA A 22 12.27 29.95 -20.04
CA ALA A 22 11.55 29.76 -18.78
C ALA A 22 10.28 28.90 -18.94
N LEU A 23 10.31 27.94 -19.88
CA LEU A 23 9.34 26.86 -19.92
C LEU A 23 10.00 25.57 -19.42
N CYS A 24 10.61 25.61 -18.23
CA CYS A 24 10.89 24.39 -17.47
C CYS A 24 9.56 23.92 -16.88
N LEU A 25 8.79 23.28 -17.77
CA LEU A 25 7.90 22.16 -17.54
C LEU A 25 7.80 21.74 -16.06
N GLY A 26 6.86 22.34 -15.32
CA GLY A 26 6.39 21.82 -14.05
C GLY A 26 5.58 20.55 -14.27
N LEU A 27 6.21 19.49 -14.79
CA LEU A 27 5.68 18.14 -14.64
C LEU A 27 5.79 17.86 -13.14
N ALA A 28 4.66 17.94 -12.43
CA ALA A 28 4.54 17.33 -11.12
C ALA A 28 4.83 15.84 -11.33
N LEU A 29 6.07 15.42 -11.07
CA LEU A 29 6.41 14.01 -10.96
C LEU A 29 5.54 13.48 -9.84
N ALA A 30 4.51 12.70 -10.19
CA ALA A 30 3.80 11.90 -9.22
C ALA A 30 4.87 11.08 -8.46
N PRO A 31 4.81 11.03 -7.12
CA PRO A 31 5.77 10.24 -6.37
C PRO A 31 5.74 8.80 -6.90
N ALA A 32 6.93 8.24 -7.12
CA ALA A 32 7.04 6.84 -7.51
C ALA A 32 6.37 5.97 -6.43
N PRO A 33 5.66 4.89 -6.83
CA PRO A 33 5.06 3.99 -5.86
C PRO A 33 6.15 3.39 -4.96
N ALA A 34 5.81 3.20 -3.69
CA ALA A 34 6.75 2.66 -2.70
C ALA A 34 7.08 1.18 -2.91
N ILE A 35 6.36 0.51 -3.79
CA ILE A 35 6.68 -0.84 -4.25
C ILE A 35 6.43 -0.92 -5.75
N THR A 36 7.31 -1.62 -6.46
CA THR A 36 7.16 -1.92 -7.88
C THR A 36 7.37 -3.40 -8.16
N PHE A 37 6.78 -3.88 -9.25
CA PHE A 37 6.99 -5.22 -9.79
C PHE A 37 6.55 -5.23 -11.26
N ASP A 38 7.02 -6.21 -12.03
CA ASP A 38 6.52 -6.47 -13.38
C ASP A 38 5.27 -7.38 -13.30
N PRO A 39 4.08 -6.90 -13.69
CA PRO A 39 2.84 -7.68 -13.67
C PRO A 39 2.93 -9.02 -14.40
N SER A 40 3.62 -9.04 -15.55
CA SER A 40 3.73 -10.23 -16.39
C SER A 40 4.67 -11.28 -15.78
N HIS A 41 5.71 -10.81 -15.10
CA HIS A 41 6.61 -11.66 -14.33
C HIS A 41 5.87 -12.37 -13.19
N LEU A 42 5.09 -11.64 -12.38
CA LEU A 42 4.37 -12.23 -11.25
C LEU A 42 3.35 -13.31 -11.69
N VAL A 43 2.60 -13.06 -12.78
CA VAL A 43 1.66 -14.05 -13.32
C VAL A 43 2.40 -15.30 -13.80
N THR A 44 3.54 -15.12 -14.48
CA THR A 44 4.37 -16.22 -14.96
C THR A 44 4.96 -17.02 -13.81
N TYR A 45 5.51 -16.33 -12.82
CA TYR A 45 6.06 -16.92 -11.60
C TYR A 45 5.00 -17.75 -10.88
N ALA A 46 3.83 -17.16 -10.60
CA ALA A 46 2.74 -17.86 -9.92
C ALA A 46 2.29 -19.11 -10.68
N ARG A 47 2.21 -19.03 -12.01
CA ARG A 47 1.87 -20.19 -12.85
C ARG A 47 2.92 -21.30 -12.78
N GLN A 48 4.20 -20.95 -12.78
CA GLN A 48 5.31 -21.91 -12.76
C GLN A 48 5.47 -22.58 -11.39
N HIS A 49 5.33 -21.82 -10.30
CA HIS A 49 5.58 -22.30 -8.95
C HIS A 49 4.35 -22.91 -8.26
N TYR A 50 3.15 -22.40 -8.55
CA TYR A 50 1.92 -22.78 -7.87
C TYR A 50 0.83 -23.32 -8.82
N GLY A 51 1.09 -23.35 -10.12
CA GLY A 51 0.20 -23.92 -11.14
C GLY A 51 -0.77 -22.92 -11.77
N ALA A 52 -1.54 -23.42 -12.74
CA ALA A 52 -2.36 -22.56 -13.62
C ALA A 52 -3.47 -21.77 -12.89
N GLN A 53 -3.99 -22.29 -11.77
CA GLN A 53 -4.99 -21.59 -10.96
C GLN A 53 -4.39 -20.36 -10.29
N ALA A 54 -3.21 -20.49 -9.68
CA ALA A 54 -2.50 -19.37 -9.08
C ALA A 54 -2.18 -18.28 -10.11
N GLY A 55 -1.73 -18.66 -11.31
CA GLY A 55 -1.54 -17.71 -12.41
C GLY A 55 -2.80 -16.92 -12.75
N ARG A 56 -3.98 -17.55 -12.72
CA ARG A 56 -5.27 -16.85 -12.93
C ARG A 56 -5.63 -15.92 -11.76
N ALA A 57 -5.40 -16.35 -10.53
CA ALA A 57 -5.67 -15.52 -9.34
C ALA A 57 -4.77 -14.27 -9.32
N VAL A 58 -3.48 -14.43 -9.62
CA VAL A 58 -2.55 -13.30 -9.75
C VAL A 58 -2.93 -12.42 -10.94
N GLN A 59 -3.37 -12.98 -12.06
CA GLN A 59 -3.86 -12.17 -13.18
C GLN A 59 -5.09 -11.34 -12.77
N ALA A 60 -6.05 -11.91 -12.04
CA ALA A 60 -7.21 -11.16 -11.54
C ALA A 60 -6.79 -10.02 -10.59
N TRP A 61 -5.77 -10.24 -9.75
CA TRP A 61 -5.18 -9.19 -8.94
C TRP A 61 -4.57 -8.07 -9.79
N GLN A 62 -3.79 -8.41 -10.84
CA GLN A 62 -3.26 -7.42 -11.76
C GLN A 62 -4.35 -6.63 -12.48
N ASP A 63 -5.48 -7.27 -12.81
CA ASP A 63 -6.61 -6.63 -13.47
C ASP A 63 -7.28 -5.61 -12.54
N MET A 64 -7.48 -5.98 -11.27
CA MET A 64 -7.96 -5.07 -10.23
C MET A 64 -7.03 -3.87 -10.05
N LEU A 65 -5.71 -4.09 -10.01
CA LEU A 65 -4.75 -2.98 -9.89
C LEU A 65 -4.85 -2.02 -11.08
N ARG A 66 -5.06 -2.53 -12.30
CA ARG A 66 -5.27 -1.68 -13.49
C ARG A 66 -6.60 -0.93 -13.43
N GLU A 67 -7.67 -1.54 -12.91
CA GLU A 67 -8.94 -0.85 -12.69
C GLU A 67 -8.80 0.28 -11.67
N ALA A 68 -8.08 0.03 -10.58
CA ALA A 68 -7.89 0.99 -9.50
C ALA A 68 -6.91 2.13 -9.85
N ALA A 69 -6.06 1.94 -10.88
CA ALA A 69 -5.08 2.92 -11.31
C ALA A 69 -5.76 4.24 -11.73
N GLY A 70 -5.17 5.37 -11.31
CA GLY A 70 -5.69 6.71 -11.62
C GLY A 70 -6.95 7.14 -10.86
N LYS A 71 -7.56 6.26 -10.05
CA LYS A 71 -8.72 6.62 -9.20
C LYS A 71 -8.30 7.40 -7.95
N SER A 72 -9.28 7.98 -7.26
CA SER A 72 -9.07 8.62 -5.96
C SER A 72 -8.59 7.61 -4.91
N GLU A 73 -7.90 8.07 -3.86
CA GLU A 73 -7.47 7.18 -2.77
C GLU A 73 -8.64 6.43 -2.13
N GLN A 74 -9.79 7.09 -1.94
CA GLN A 74 -10.99 6.44 -1.39
C GLN A 74 -11.54 5.32 -2.28
N GLU A 75 -11.56 5.52 -3.61
CA GLU A 75 -11.94 4.45 -4.53
C GLU A 75 -10.94 3.30 -4.54
N LYS A 76 -9.63 3.59 -4.49
CA LYS A 76 -8.58 2.57 -4.38
C LYS A 76 -8.77 1.72 -3.12
N LEU A 77 -9.00 2.35 -1.96
CA LEU A 77 -9.28 1.64 -0.70
C LEU A 77 -10.47 0.69 -0.87
N ARG A 78 -11.58 1.16 -1.45
CA ARG A 78 -12.79 0.35 -1.65
C ARG A 78 -12.54 -0.84 -2.58
N ILE A 79 -11.92 -0.61 -3.74
CA ILE A 79 -11.67 -1.65 -4.75
C ILE A 79 -10.70 -2.70 -4.21
N VAL A 80 -9.61 -2.27 -3.57
CA VAL A 80 -8.62 -3.18 -2.98
C VAL A 80 -9.24 -3.98 -1.84
N ASN A 81 -9.99 -3.33 -0.93
CA ASN A 81 -10.64 -4.03 0.18
C ASN A 81 -11.56 -5.14 -0.33
N GLN A 82 -12.47 -4.78 -1.23
CA GLN A 82 -13.43 -5.71 -1.83
C GLN A 82 -12.76 -6.88 -2.56
N PHE A 83 -11.68 -6.62 -3.30
CA PHE A 83 -10.98 -7.67 -4.02
C PHE A 83 -10.39 -8.71 -3.07
N TRP A 84 -9.66 -8.28 -2.04
CA TRP A 84 -9.02 -9.20 -1.10
C TRP A 84 -10.04 -9.94 -0.23
N ASP A 85 -11.13 -9.29 0.14
CA ASP A 85 -12.23 -9.92 0.88
C ASP A 85 -12.90 -11.06 0.08
N GLN A 86 -12.88 -10.96 -1.25
CA GLN A 86 -13.44 -11.98 -2.15
C GLN A 86 -12.42 -13.02 -2.64
N ALA A 87 -11.14 -12.65 -2.70
CA ALA A 87 -10.09 -13.48 -3.28
C ALA A 87 -9.67 -14.63 -2.35
N LEU A 88 -9.89 -14.49 -1.04
CA LEU A 88 -9.44 -15.42 -0.03
C LEU A 88 -10.63 -15.99 0.75
N LEU A 89 -10.52 -17.27 1.10
CA LEU A 89 -11.31 -17.90 2.14
C LEU A 89 -10.57 -17.75 3.48
N GLU A 90 -11.25 -17.24 4.50
CA GLU A 90 -10.69 -17.16 5.85
C GLU A 90 -10.33 -18.56 6.36
N SER A 91 -9.07 -18.76 6.74
CA SER A 91 -8.56 -20.07 7.15
C SER A 91 -7.33 -19.93 8.04
N GLU A 92 -7.24 -20.72 9.10
CA GLU A 92 -6.08 -20.70 10.01
C GLU A 92 -4.80 -21.19 9.32
N ASP A 93 -3.67 -20.57 9.65
CA ASP A 93 -2.36 -20.93 9.08
C ASP A 93 -1.97 -22.38 9.27
N ILE A 94 -2.31 -22.98 10.42
CA ILE A 94 -1.99 -24.38 10.68
C ILE A 94 -2.66 -25.31 9.65
N THR A 95 -3.80 -24.90 9.11
CA THR A 95 -4.54 -25.62 8.07
C THR A 95 -3.98 -25.33 6.68
N VAL A 96 -3.62 -24.08 6.38
CA VAL A 96 -3.17 -23.65 5.04
C VAL A 96 -1.70 -23.98 4.77
N TRP A 97 -0.86 -23.75 5.78
CA TRP A 97 0.60 -23.75 5.72
C TRP A 97 1.26 -24.85 6.57
N GLY A 98 0.52 -25.46 7.51
CA GLY A 98 1.09 -26.43 8.46
C GLY A 98 2.03 -25.79 9.49
N GLN A 99 1.97 -24.47 9.63
CA GLN A 99 2.76 -23.65 10.54
C GLN A 99 1.82 -22.65 11.22
N VAL A 100 2.10 -22.26 12.46
CA VAL A 100 1.33 -21.20 13.15
C VAL A 100 1.95 -19.85 12.83
N ASP A 101 1.12 -18.83 12.55
CA ASP A 101 1.50 -17.41 12.41
C ASP A 101 2.51 -17.24 11.25
N TYR A 102 2.11 -17.72 10.07
CA TYR A 102 2.83 -17.71 8.82
C TYR A 102 2.35 -16.55 7.95
N TRP A 103 3.16 -15.51 7.82
CA TRP A 103 2.81 -14.36 6.98
C TRP A 103 3.05 -14.69 5.51
N ALA A 104 1.98 -14.91 4.75
CA ALA A 104 2.06 -15.23 3.33
C ALA A 104 2.27 -13.96 2.49
N THR A 105 3.00 -14.10 1.38
CA THR A 105 3.07 -13.05 0.37
C THR A 105 1.72 -12.91 -0.35
N PRO A 106 1.43 -11.76 -0.99
CA PRO A 106 0.24 -11.63 -1.83
C PRO A 106 0.12 -12.74 -2.87
N MET A 107 1.24 -13.25 -3.41
CA MET A 107 1.21 -14.35 -4.36
C MET A 107 0.91 -15.69 -3.70
N GLU A 108 1.48 -15.97 -2.53
CA GLU A 108 1.21 -17.18 -1.77
C GLU A 108 -0.27 -17.27 -1.35
N SER A 109 -0.83 -16.19 -0.81
CA SER A 109 -2.25 -16.15 -0.42
C SER A 109 -3.17 -16.34 -1.63
N LEU A 110 -2.91 -15.67 -2.75
CA LEU A 110 -3.69 -15.84 -3.99
C LEU A 110 -3.52 -17.23 -4.61
N ALA A 111 -2.34 -17.84 -4.48
CA ALA A 111 -2.10 -19.20 -4.95
C ALA A 111 -2.91 -20.23 -4.16
N LYS A 112 -3.05 -20.04 -2.85
CA LYS A 112 -3.89 -20.87 -1.98
C LYS A 112 -5.38 -20.54 -2.09
N GLY A 113 -5.71 -19.28 -2.37
CA GLY A 113 -7.08 -18.76 -2.27
C GLY A 113 -7.59 -18.76 -0.82
N ALA A 114 -6.68 -18.74 0.16
CA ALA A 114 -6.98 -18.80 1.58
C ALA A 114 -5.88 -18.11 2.38
N GLY A 115 -6.24 -17.62 3.57
CA GLY A 115 -5.34 -16.98 4.52
C GLY A 115 -6.11 -16.52 5.76
N ASP A 116 -5.40 -16.08 6.79
CA ASP A 116 -5.99 -15.48 7.98
C ASP A 116 -5.82 -13.95 7.98
N CYS A 117 -6.04 -13.29 9.12
CA CYS A 117 -6.22 -11.84 9.17
C CYS A 117 -5.03 -11.03 8.61
N GLU A 118 -3.79 -11.44 8.86
CA GLU A 118 -2.61 -10.75 8.33
C GLU A 118 -2.50 -10.85 6.82
N ASP A 119 -2.90 -11.97 6.22
CA ASP A 119 -2.73 -12.23 4.79
C ASP A 119 -3.63 -11.28 3.96
N TYR A 120 -4.86 -11.04 4.43
CA TYR A 120 -5.73 -10.01 3.85
C TYR A 120 -5.10 -8.62 3.98
N VAL A 121 -4.56 -8.30 5.16
CA VAL A 121 -3.96 -6.98 5.43
C VAL A 121 -2.70 -6.76 4.59
N ILE A 122 -1.83 -7.76 4.45
CA ILE A 122 -0.62 -7.75 3.63
C ILE A 122 -0.98 -7.55 2.16
N GLY A 123 -1.95 -8.31 1.65
CA GLY A 123 -2.47 -8.16 0.30
C GLY A 123 -2.99 -6.75 0.02
N LYS A 124 -3.83 -6.23 0.91
CA LYS A 124 -4.37 -4.86 0.82
C LYS A 124 -3.27 -3.80 0.87
N TYR A 125 -2.32 -3.95 1.80
CA TYR A 125 -1.20 -3.01 2.00
C TYR A 125 -0.37 -2.86 0.74
N PHE A 126 0.16 -3.96 0.21
CA PHE A 126 1.04 -3.90 -0.98
C PHE A 126 0.29 -3.50 -2.26
N SER A 127 -1.00 -3.84 -2.36
CA SER A 127 -1.84 -3.34 -3.46
C SER A 127 -1.94 -1.82 -3.44
N LEU A 128 -2.18 -1.22 -2.27
CA LEU A 128 -2.32 0.24 -2.13
C LEU A 128 -0.99 0.96 -2.33
N LEU A 129 0.11 0.40 -1.85
CA LEU A 129 1.45 0.93 -2.12
C LEU A 129 1.77 0.95 -3.62
N TYR A 130 1.45 -0.14 -4.33
CA TYR A 130 1.64 -0.22 -5.78
C TYR A 130 0.79 0.82 -6.52
N LEU A 131 -0.43 1.08 -6.03
CA LEU A 131 -1.32 2.11 -6.54
C LEU A 131 -0.90 3.54 -6.15
N GLY A 132 0.24 3.72 -5.49
CA GLY A 132 0.81 5.02 -5.14
C GLY A 132 0.19 5.67 -3.90
N VAL A 133 -0.50 4.92 -3.04
CA VAL A 133 -0.85 5.41 -1.70
C VAL A 133 0.42 5.49 -0.87
N ALA A 134 0.65 6.64 -0.24
CA ALA A 134 1.88 6.91 0.48
C ALA A 134 2.04 5.97 1.71
N PRO A 135 3.21 5.35 1.93
CA PRO A 135 3.43 4.40 3.03
C PRO A 135 3.08 4.93 4.42
N GLU A 136 3.32 6.21 4.67
CA GLU A 136 3.03 6.89 5.93
C GLU A 136 1.53 6.93 6.27
N LYS A 137 0.67 6.81 5.24
CA LYS A 137 -0.79 6.73 5.40
C LYS A 137 -1.28 5.33 5.72
N LEU A 138 -0.45 4.29 5.60
CA LEU A 138 -0.88 2.91 5.77
C LEU A 138 -0.14 2.28 6.94
N ARG A 139 -0.89 1.66 7.85
CA ARG A 139 -0.31 0.90 8.97
C ARG A 139 -1.06 -0.41 9.15
N LEU A 140 -0.31 -1.49 9.30
CA LEU A 140 -0.82 -2.76 9.80
C LEU A 140 -1.05 -2.57 11.30
N VAL A 141 -2.26 -2.79 11.77
CA VAL A 141 -2.66 -2.54 13.16
C VAL A 141 -3.04 -3.87 13.79
N TYR A 142 -2.27 -4.28 14.80
CA TYR A 142 -2.60 -5.42 15.63
C TYR A 142 -3.60 -4.98 16.71
N VAL A 143 -4.72 -5.68 16.80
CA VAL A 143 -5.84 -5.35 17.67
C VAL A 143 -6.30 -6.57 18.45
N ARG A 144 -7.02 -6.33 19.55
CA ARG A 144 -7.92 -7.33 20.13
C ARG A 144 -9.31 -7.08 19.57
N ALA A 145 -9.84 -8.02 18.81
CA ALA A 145 -11.19 -7.95 18.26
C ALA A 145 -12.18 -8.68 19.16
N MET A 146 -13.35 -8.09 19.38
CA MET A 146 -14.47 -8.71 20.09
C MET A 146 -15.45 -9.31 19.08
N VAL A 147 -15.38 -10.63 18.89
CA VAL A 147 -16.28 -11.38 18.00
C VAL A 147 -17.28 -12.14 18.85
N GLY A 148 -18.53 -11.67 18.84
CA GLY A 148 -19.55 -12.13 19.80
C GLY A 148 -19.14 -11.79 21.24
N THR A 149 -18.84 -12.80 22.05
CA THR A 149 -18.37 -12.62 23.44
C THR A 149 -16.89 -12.95 23.62
N GLN A 150 -16.19 -13.31 22.55
CA GLN A 150 -14.79 -13.73 22.59
C GLN A 150 -13.86 -12.61 22.17
N SER A 151 -12.75 -12.46 22.89
CA SER A 151 -11.66 -11.57 22.51
C SER A 151 -10.58 -12.37 21.79
N ILE A 152 -10.31 -12.03 20.54
CA ILE A 152 -9.31 -12.69 19.70
C ILE A 152 -8.21 -11.71 19.30
N ALA A 153 -7.02 -12.24 19.04
CA ALA A 153 -5.99 -11.50 18.30
C ALA A 153 -6.45 -11.31 16.86
N HIS A 154 -6.26 -10.12 16.31
CA HIS A 154 -6.66 -9.80 14.94
C HIS A 154 -5.75 -8.73 14.34
N MET A 155 -5.72 -8.65 13.02
CA MET A 155 -5.00 -7.60 12.28
C MET A 155 -5.94 -6.90 11.30
N VAL A 156 -5.81 -5.57 11.26
CA VAL A 156 -6.52 -4.72 10.29
C VAL A 156 -5.56 -3.76 9.61
N LEU A 157 -5.94 -3.22 8.45
CA LEU A 157 -5.20 -2.17 7.78
C LEU A 157 -5.81 -0.81 8.13
N GLY A 158 -5.03 0.04 8.80
CA GLY A 158 -5.38 1.43 9.07
C GLY A 158 -4.92 2.35 7.96
N TYR A 159 -5.84 3.10 7.37
CA TYR A 159 -5.55 4.19 6.44
C TYR A 159 -5.73 5.54 7.13
N TYR A 160 -4.68 6.34 7.18
CA TYR A 160 -4.61 7.66 7.80
C TYR A 160 -4.58 8.74 6.71
N PRO A 161 -5.68 9.46 6.44
CA PRO A 161 -5.69 10.54 5.45
C PRO A 161 -4.63 11.61 5.73
N GLN A 162 -4.33 11.81 7.02
CA GLN A 162 -3.30 12.71 7.54
C GLN A 162 -2.63 12.05 8.76
N PRO A 163 -1.37 12.39 9.12
CA PRO A 163 -0.61 11.69 10.16
C PRO A 163 -1.27 11.61 11.55
N LEU A 164 -2.11 12.60 11.90
CA LEU A 164 -2.83 12.69 13.17
C LEU A 164 -4.34 12.49 13.01
N ALA A 165 -4.82 12.16 11.81
CA ALA A 165 -6.22 11.90 11.59
C ALA A 165 -6.62 10.56 12.21
N GLU A 166 -7.89 10.44 12.55
CA GLU A 166 -8.50 9.14 12.79
C GLU A 166 -8.36 8.26 11.53
N PRO A 167 -7.97 6.97 11.67
CA PRO A 167 -7.86 6.09 10.52
C PRO A 167 -9.23 5.56 10.08
N LEU A 168 -9.32 5.30 8.77
CA LEU A 168 -10.28 4.34 8.23
C LEU A 168 -9.71 2.93 8.40
N VAL A 169 -10.58 1.98 8.76
CA VAL A 169 -10.22 0.59 9.01
C VAL A 169 -10.67 -0.28 7.83
N LEU A 170 -9.72 -1.00 7.24
CA LEU A 170 -9.94 -2.04 6.26
C LEU A 170 -9.73 -3.39 6.96
N ASP A 171 -10.75 -4.23 6.97
CA ASP A 171 -10.85 -5.44 7.80
C ASP A 171 -11.28 -6.63 6.94
N SER A 172 -10.93 -7.84 7.33
CA SER A 172 -11.44 -9.09 6.73
C SER A 172 -12.74 -9.56 7.38
N LEU A 173 -13.03 -9.16 8.63
CA LEU A 173 -14.25 -9.56 9.34
C LEU A 173 -15.50 -8.80 8.86
N ILE A 174 -15.31 -7.59 8.32
CA ILE A 174 -16.38 -6.70 7.87
C ILE A 174 -15.95 -5.94 6.61
N ASP A 175 -16.66 -6.13 5.51
CA ASP A 175 -16.36 -5.52 4.21
C ASP A 175 -16.45 -3.97 4.18
N ARG A 176 -17.16 -3.38 5.15
CA ARG A 176 -17.36 -1.93 5.21
C ARG A 176 -16.15 -1.24 5.81
N ILE A 177 -15.53 -0.37 5.02
CA ILE A 177 -14.51 0.56 5.49
C ILE A 177 -15.15 1.61 6.41
N GLN A 178 -14.72 1.66 7.66
CA GLN A 178 -15.28 2.55 8.67
C GLN A 178 -14.19 3.30 9.45
N PRO A 179 -14.45 4.54 9.91
CA PRO A 179 -13.61 5.19 10.91
C PRO A 179 -13.46 4.34 12.17
N ALA A 180 -12.31 4.43 12.84
CA ALA A 180 -12.00 3.63 14.02
C ALA A 180 -13.02 3.74 15.16
N HIS A 181 -13.62 4.92 15.40
CA HIS A 181 -14.63 5.11 16.45
C HIS A 181 -15.94 4.36 16.17
N LEU A 182 -16.20 3.97 14.92
CA LEU A 182 -17.34 3.11 14.55
C LEU A 182 -17.00 1.62 14.64
N ARG A 183 -15.77 1.28 15.09
CA ARG A 183 -15.29 -0.08 15.34
C ARG A 183 -14.91 -0.28 16.83
N PRO A 184 -15.85 -0.08 17.77
CA PRO A 184 -15.59 -0.25 19.21
C PRO A 184 -15.26 -1.70 19.58
N ASP A 185 -15.51 -2.65 18.67
CA ASP A 185 -15.11 -4.05 18.78
C ASP A 185 -13.60 -4.25 18.66
N LEU A 186 -12.84 -3.27 18.14
CA LEU A 186 -11.39 -3.36 17.95
C LEU A 186 -10.64 -2.51 18.98
N THR A 187 -9.84 -3.15 19.82
CA THR A 187 -8.92 -2.45 20.73
C THR A 187 -7.48 -2.52 20.21
N PRO A 188 -6.86 -1.39 19.82
CA PRO A 188 -5.50 -1.41 19.28
C PRO A 188 -4.46 -1.80 20.34
N VAL A 189 -3.45 -2.56 19.93
CA VAL A 189 -2.30 -2.94 20.77
C VAL A 189 -1.03 -2.25 20.25
N PHE A 190 -0.74 -2.39 18.96
CA PHE A 190 0.34 -1.67 18.29
C PHE A 190 0.06 -1.58 16.78
N SER A 191 0.78 -0.71 16.09
CA SER A 191 0.74 -0.66 14.63
C SER A 191 2.14 -0.53 14.05
N PHE A 192 2.32 -0.88 12.79
CA PHE A 192 3.60 -0.73 12.10
C PHE A 192 3.40 -0.54 10.60
N ASN A 193 4.42 -0.02 9.93
CA ASN A 193 4.53 0.01 8.48
C ASN A 193 6.00 -0.11 8.08
N ALA A 194 6.31 0.02 6.78
CA ALA A 194 7.67 -0.03 6.27
C ALA A 194 8.65 0.94 6.98
N GLU A 195 8.15 2.03 7.58
CA GLU A 195 9.02 2.98 8.25
C GLU A 195 9.29 2.67 9.73
N GLY A 196 8.42 1.93 10.42
CA GLY A 196 8.63 1.61 11.84
C GLY A 196 7.41 1.09 12.59
N ILE A 197 7.63 0.86 13.88
CA ILE A 197 6.64 0.36 14.85
C ILE A 197 6.18 1.50 15.75
N TYR A 198 4.87 1.60 15.95
CA TYR A 198 4.17 2.60 16.74
C TYR A 198 3.40 1.91 17.87
N ILE A 199 3.81 2.22 19.10
CA ILE A 199 3.16 1.75 20.34
C ILE A 199 2.84 3.00 21.16
N GLU A 200 1.64 3.07 21.72
CA GLU A 200 1.24 4.20 22.55
C GLU A 200 2.19 4.37 23.75
N GLY A 201 2.60 5.62 24.03
CA GLY A 201 3.52 5.93 25.12
C GLY A 201 4.98 5.51 24.91
N SER A 202 5.35 4.97 23.74
CA SER A 202 6.70 4.48 23.45
C SER A 202 7.38 5.24 22.31
N ARG A 203 8.72 5.29 22.31
CA ARG A 203 9.49 5.81 21.18
C ARG A 203 9.38 4.84 19.99
N ARG A 204 9.21 5.40 18.78
CA ARG A 204 9.24 4.64 17.52
C ARG A 204 10.47 3.74 17.44
N SER A 205 10.27 2.49 17.04
CA SER A 205 11.33 1.50 16.84
C SER A 205 11.36 0.98 15.39
N SER A 206 12.47 0.36 14.98
CA SER A 206 12.60 -0.17 13.61
C SER A 206 11.66 -1.35 13.38
N VAL A 207 11.04 -1.39 12.20
CA VAL A 207 10.21 -2.51 11.73
C VAL A 207 11.02 -3.81 11.57
N ASP A 208 12.35 -3.72 11.43
CA ASP A 208 13.24 -4.90 11.35
C ASP A 208 13.22 -5.79 12.59
N ARG A 209 12.65 -5.29 13.71
CA ARG A 209 12.42 -6.08 14.92
C ARG A 209 11.29 -7.10 14.75
N ILE A 210 10.43 -6.94 13.74
CA ILE A 210 9.37 -7.89 13.40
C ILE A 210 9.98 -8.92 12.44
N GLY A 211 10.44 -10.04 12.98
CA GLY A 211 11.10 -11.11 12.19
C GLY A 211 10.27 -11.55 10.99
N ARG A 212 8.96 -11.77 11.19
CA ARG A 212 8.02 -12.17 10.14
C ARG A 212 7.90 -11.15 9.00
N TRP A 213 7.94 -9.86 9.31
CA TRP A 213 7.93 -8.81 8.28
C TRP A 213 9.19 -8.87 7.41
N ARG A 214 10.36 -9.09 8.02
CA ARG A 214 11.61 -9.25 7.29
C ARG A 214 11.58 -10.50 6.41
N ASP A 215 11.08 -11.61 6.92
CA ASP A 215 10.99 -12.88 6.20
C ASP A 215 10.01 -12.77 5.01
N LEU A 216 8.87 -12.10 5.21
CA LEU A 216 7.92 -11.73 4.16
C LEU A 216 8.60 -10.93 3.04
N LEU A 217 9.32 -9.85 3.39
CA LEU A 217 10.02 -9.02 2.40
C LEU A 217 11.14 -9.77 1.65
N THR A 218 11.75 -10.76 2.28
CA THR A 218 12.71 -11.65 1.63
C THR A 218 12.03 -12.54 0.59
N LYS A 219 10.90 -13.17 0.93
CA LYS A 219 10.09 -13.97 -0.01
C LYS A 219 9.63 -13.12 -1.19
N MET A 220 9.05 -11.94 -0.92
CA MET A 220 8.59 -11.02 -1.96
C MET A 220 9.72 -10.59 -2.90
N ARG A 221 10.94 -10.35 -2.40
CA ARG A 221 12.07 -10.05 -3.28
C ARG A 221 12.43 -11.21 -4.21
N ALA A 222 12.39 -12.46 -3.72
CA ALA A 222 12.62 -13.65 -4.54
C ALA A 222 11.52 -13.85 -5.61
N GLU A 223 10.32 -13.37 -5.33
CA GLU A 223 9.16 -13.38 -6.23
C GLU A 223 9.19 -12.28 -7.30
N GLY A 224 10.06 -11.28 -7.16
CA GLY A 224 10.24 -10.18 -8.11
C GLY A 224 9.63 -8.84 -7.67
N PHE A 225 9.25 -8.70 -6.41
CA PHE A 225 8.88 -7.40 -5.83
C PHE A 225 10.09 -6.55 -5.50
N GLN A 226 9.96 -5.24 -5.71
CA GLN A 226 10.96 -4.22 -5.39
C GLN A 226 10.34 -3.19 -4.43
N PRO A 227 10.40 -3.46 -3.11
CA PRO A 227 9.95 -2.56 -2.05
C PRO A 227 10.97 -1.45 -1.73
#